data_AF-A0A955ZVC2-F1
#
_entry.id   AF-A0A955ZVC2-F1
#
_cell.length_a   1.000
_cell.length_b   1.000
_cell.length_c   1.000
_cell.angle_alpha   90.00
_cell.angle_beta   90.00
_cell.angle_gamma   90.00
#
_symmetry.space_group_name_H-M   'P 1'
#
loop_
_entity.id
_entity.type
_entity.pdbx_description
1 polymer ?
#
loop_
_entity_poly.entity_id
_entity_poly.type
_entity_poly.pdbx_seq_one_letter_code
_entity_poly.pdbx_strand_id
1 'polypeptide(L)'
;MQTSVAIGRARRATTEGFRASVTCLRTLRSAALAIALSLAASDPALAQSRIGLIGDSMMVATNTDQMCGSGGEVLTCFEQKLGGHDLAFSHGGGAFPWSIAGRLGYGEGEILNAADDGEEWKDALAQAQRVTADPAIDTVFIQLGANDVCADYGHDFSNDLAETAAEIDATLSHLVTTLPEGARIYWSGVVDVVAFRDALADRRHNFAFRTCQGLWDLDFDTLTDEAVRSVCKDLDIPNDACDGLREFDVIKDALLDELVGFFVDAYNVETPCGAVLDGRNTQDDLDRARAFNIALNQLLEERAQHWSQAQDRVEILFTNRVFDVEIPPYFVSRLDCFHPNRAGQMKLAEEIWRGFEPLQAGNVAFFVDEFDDPDLCTQEFTTWDSCWYDYGDPGFTVGVDGRNRLEIAKETSNRREHFVARDLGDLSDKTFAWLSFNHKRQYFDDGGDYVIFEVFQDGLWHELDIFQGGGNDRNAHPGNYYDLTPFLSSDVRIQFKPSSQGSMKNGDSVRLDNFNLFAWGPTAVPEPSLGGVGGAAVVVTLVGMGRRRVRRSSRPNPADEIRRA
;
A
#
# COMPACT_ATOMS: atom_id res chain seq x y z
N MET A 1 44.09 24.49 13.66
CA MET A 1 45.56 24.47 13.76
C MET A 1 46.08 23.35 12.87
N GLN A 2 46.91 23.71 11.89
CA GLN A 2 47.52 22.83 10.88
C GLN A 2 48.75 22.12 11.45
N THR A 3 49.00 20.88 11.00
CA THR A 3 50.32 20.25 10.75
C THR A 3 50.04 18.92 10.03
N SER A 4 50.23 18.71 8.72
CA SER A 4 51.44 18.68 7.86
C SER A 4 52.43 17.53 8.17
N VAL A 5 52.56 16.54 7.25
CA VAL A 5 53.74 16.25 6.37
C VAL A 5 54.48 14.98 6.87
N ALA A 6 55.04 14.01 6.12
CA ALA A 6 55.57 13.84 4.76
C ALA A 6 55.74 12.33 4.43
N ILE A 7 55.54 11.86 3.18
CA ILE A 7 56.55 11.57 2.11
C ILE A 7 57.42 10.30 2.30
N GLY A 8 57.41 9.44 1.27
CA GLY A 8 58.57 8.60 0.86
C GLY A 8 58.18 7.33 0.10
N ARG A 9 58.05 7.33 -1.23
CA ARG A 9 59.07 7.18 -2.30
C ARG A 9 59.16 5.76 -2.90
N ALA A 10 59.00 5.72 -4.22
CA ALA A 10 59.10 4.61 -5.15
C ALA A 10 60.52 4.02 -5.35
N ARG A 11 60.61 2.79 -5.91
CA ARG A 11 61.40 2.44 -7.13
C ARG A 11 61.30 0.96 -7.57
N ARG A 12 61.03 0.80 -8.89
CA ARG A 12 61.63 -0.09 -9.93
C ARG A 12 61.99 -1.55 -9.58
N ALA A 13 61.42 -2.57 -10.22
CA ALA A 13 61.58 -3.07 -11.62
C ALA A 13 62.88 -3.87 -11.88
N THR A 14 62.73 -5.14 -12.24
CA THR A 14 63.62 -5.89 -13.16
C THR A 14 62.91 -7.10 -13.78
N THR A 15 63.06 -7.19 -15.10
CA THR A 15 62.76 -8.27 -16.06
C THR A 15 63.84 -9.35 -16.11
N GLU A 16 63.47 -10.60 -16.42
CA GLU A 16 64.21 -11.65 -17.16
C GLU A 16 63.25 -12.86 -17.23
N GLY A 17 62.99 -13.61 -18.31
CA GLY A 17 63.70 -13.87 -19.55
C GLY A 17 63.89 -15.39 -19.68
N PHE A 18 63.06 -16.12 -20.43
CA PHE A 18 63.39 -17.48 -20.86
C PHE A 18 63.03 -17.75 -22.32
N ARG A 19 63.98 -18.36 -23.01
CA ARG A 19 64.15 -18.43 -24.47
C ARG A 19 63.36 -19.56 -25.12
N ALA A 20 63.00 -19.31 -26.38
CA ALA A 20 62.60 -20.30 -27.37
C ALA A 20 63.75 -21.22 -27.80
N SER A 21 63.40 -22.41 -28.32
CA SER A 21 64.22 -23.15 -29.27
C SER A 21 63.33 -23.87 -30.28
N VAL A 22 63.68 -23.66 -31.55
CA VAL A 22 63.08 -24.15 -32.79
C VAL A 22 63.93 -25.32 -33.32
N THR A 23 63.33 -26.27 -34.09
CA THR A 23 63.82 -26.89 -35.36
C THR A 23 63.23 -28.33 -35.48
N CYS A 24 62.19 -28.58 -36.28
CA CYS A 24 62.13 -28.87 -37.74
C CYS A 24 62.38 -30.36 -38.10
N LEU A 25 61.37 -31.10 -38.58
CA LEU A 25 61.27 -31.62 -39.97
C LEU A 25 59.97 -32.44 -40.23
N ARG A 26 59.58 -32.42 -41.51
CA ARG A 26 58.34 -32.88 -42.17
C ARG A 26 58.25 -34.41 -42.34
N THR A 27 57.03 -35.00 -42.36
CA THR A 27 56.30 -35.43 -43.61
C THR A 27 55.01 -36.25 -43.35
N LEU A 28 53.94 -35.85 -44.05
CA LEU A 28 52.91 -36.67 -44.76
C LEU A 28 51.92 -37.58 -43.98
N ARG A 29 50.65 -37.17 -43.87
CA ARG A 29 49.49 -37.69 -44.66
C ARG A 29 48.13 -37.29 -44.06
N SER A 30 47.35 -36.59 -44.86
CA SER A 30 45.90 -36.70 -45.06
C SER A 30 44.99 -37.07 -43.89
N ALA A 31 44.28 -36.09 -43.35
CA ALA A 31 42.88 -36.22 -42.97
C ALA A 31 42.23 -34.83 -42.99
N ALA A 32 41.46 -34.56 -44.05
CA ALA A 32 40.53 -33.46 -44.08
C ALA A 32 39.43 -33.75 -43.05
N LEU A 33 39.49 -33.08 -41.90
CA LEU A 33 38.36 -33.01 -40.99
C LEU A 33 37.88 -31.57 -41.02
N ALA A 34 36.67 -31.39 -41.53
CA ALA A 34 35.99 -30.11 -41.63
C ALA A 34 35.93 -29.46 -40.24
N ILE A 35 36.76 -28.43 -40.04
CA ILE A 35 36.48 -27.41 -39.02
C ILE A 35 35.36 -26.58 -39.62
N ALA A 36 34.13 -27.02 -39.40
CA ALA A 36 32.99 -26.12 -39.46
C ALA A 36 33.28 -25.04 -38.41
N LEU A 37 33.60 -23.85 -38.90
CA LEU A 37 33.66 -22.64 -38.12
C LEU A 37 32.22 -22.37 -37.66
N SER A 38 31.82 -22.98 -36.56
CA SER A 38 30.69 -22.50 -35.77
C SER A 38 31.14 -21.16 -35.23
N LEU A 39 30.84 -20.10 -35.99
CA LEU A 39 30.47 -18.83 -35.40
C LEU A 39 29.30 -19.16 -34.47
N ALA A 40 29.62 -19.52 -33.22
CA ALA A 40 28.74 -19.23 -32.12
C ALA A 40 28.61 -17.70 -32.17
N ALA A 41 27.59 -17.23 -32.87
CA ALA A 41 26.86 -16.09 -32.35
C ALA A 41 26.64 -16.46 -30.89
N SER A 42 27.33 -15.76 -30.00
CA SER A 42 26.83 -15.59 -28.65
C SER A 42 25.35 -15.29 -28.85
N ASP A 43 24.49 -16.25 -28.48
CA ASP A 43 23.07 -15.96 -28.29
C ASP A 43 23.04 -14.60 -27.59
N PRO A 44 22.30 -13.61 -28.11
CA PRO A 44 22.03 -12.44 -27.27
C PRO A 44 21.51 -13.06 -25.97
N ALA A 45 22.26 -12.87 -24.88
CA ALA A 45 21.85 -13.33 -23.56
C ALA A 45 20.36 -13.06 -23.50
N LEU A 46 19.53 -14.10 -23.34
CA LEU A 46 18.07 -13.99 -23.27
C LEU A 46 17.80 -12.69 -22.53
N ALA A 47 17.40 -11.64 -23.28
CA ALA A 47 17.32 -10.33 -22.70
C ALA A 47 16.32 -10.51 -21.56
N GLN A 48 16.79 -10.31 -20.33
CA GLN A 48 15.99 -10.58 -19.16
C GLN A 48 14.75 -9.72 -19.32
N SER A 49 13.59 -10.36 -19.52
CA SER A 49 12.32 -9.69 -19.72
C SER A 49 12.08 -8.75 -18.55
N ARG A 50 11.64 -7.52 -18.83
CA ARG A 50 11.38 -6.51 -17.81
C ARG A 50 9.97 -5.96 -17.93
N ILE A 51 9.47 -5.47 -16.80
CA ILE A 51 8.20 -4.77 -16.71
C ILE A 51 8.40 -3.29 -16.46
N GLY A 52 7.69 -2.46 -17.21
CA GLY A 52 7.60 -1.02 -17.03
C GLY A 52 6.32 -0.62 -16.32
N LEU A 53 6.39 0.32 -15.38
CA LEU A 53 5.23 0.80 -14.65
C LEU A 53 4.97 2.26 -14.99
N ILE A 54 3.72 2.57 -15.34
CA ILE A 54 3.21 3.91 -15.60
C ILE A 54 2.09 4.18 -14.60
N GLY A 55 2.19 5.25 -13.83
CA GLY A 55 1.20 5.57 -12.83
C GLY A 55 1.49 6.83 -12.03
N ASP A 56 0.80 6.93 -10.89
CA ASP A 56 0.80 8.10 -10.01
C ASP A 56 1.28 7.74 -8.57
N SER A 57 0.98 8.64 -7.62
CA SER A 57 1.26 8.51 -6.18
C SER A 57 0.75 7.20 -5.55
N MET A 58 -0.37 6.65 -6.05
CA MET A 58 -0.88 5.37 -5.55
C MET A 58 0.05 4.21 -5.94
N MET A 59 0.69 4.30 -7.12
CA MET A 59 1.60 3.29 -7.63
C MET A 59 2.98 3.37 -6.97
N VAL A 60 3.50 4.55 -6.66
CA VAL A 60 4.76 4.70 -5.90
C VAL A 60 4.59 4.47 -4.39
N ALA A 61 3.36 4.20 -3.94
CA ALA A 61 3.04 3.92 -2.54
C ALA A 61 3.38 5.09 -1.60
N THR A 62 2.96 6.28 -1.99
CA THR A 62 3.05 7.49 -1.17
C THR A 62 2.22 7.34 0.10
N ASN A 63 2.76 7.81 1.23
CA ASN A 63 2.14 7.79 2.56
C ASN A 63 1.69 6.39 3.03
N THR A 64 2.23 5.34 2.42
CA THR A 64 1.84 3.95 2.67
C THR A 64 2.34 3.43 4.02
N ASP A 65 3.55 3.84 4.44
CA ASP A 65 4.08 3.58 5.78
C ASP A 65 3.68 4.69 6.77
N GLN A 66 2.51 4.53 7.36
CA GLN A 66 1.92 5.49 8.30
C GLN A 66 2.37 5.31 9.76
N MET A 67 3.30 4.40 10.06
CA MET A 67 3.64 4.02 11.44
C MET A 67 4.82 4.85 11.96
N CYS A 68 4.58 5.68 12.99
CA CYS A 68 5.51 6.70 13.47
C CYS A 68 6.69 6.20 14.34
N GLY A 69 6.84 4.89 14.54
CA GLY A 69 7.84 4.32 15.44
C GLY A 69 7.59 4.67 16.91
N SER A 70 8.61 4.56 17.77
CA SER A 70 8.47 4.64 19.24
C SER A 70 8.98 5.94 19.88
N GLY A 71 9.25 7.02 19.12
CA GLY A 71 10.14 8.09 19.58
C GLY A 71 9.89 9.55 19.15
N GLY A 72 8.72 9.90 18.61
CA GLY A 72 8.38 11.28 18.23
C GLY A 72 7.01 11.73 18.73
N GLU A 73 6.69 13.02 18.57
CA GLU A 73 5.31 13.50 18.57
C GLU A 73 4.82 13.73 17.14
N VAL A 74 3.57 14.17 16.98
CA VAL A 74 2.87 14.15 15.69
C VAL A 74 3.60 14.95 14.60
N LEU A 75 4.26 16.07 14.94
CA LEU A 75 5.05 16.84 13.96
C LEU A 75 6.25 16.05 13.47
N THR A 76 7.02 15.48 14.40
CA THR A 76 8.15 14.62 14.06
C THR A 76 7.71 13.44 13.18
N CYS A 77 6.52 12.87 13.43
CA CYS A 77 6.00 11.82 12.55
C CYS A 77 5.67 12.35 11.15
N PHE A 78 5.00 13.48 11.06
CA PHE A 78 4.67 14.11 9.78
C PHE A 78 5.92 14.44 8.98
N GLU A 79 6.92 15.09 9.59
CA GLU A 79 8.21 15.40 8.97
C GLU A 79 8.90 14.14 8.41
N GLN A 80 8.78 13.00 9.09
CA GLN A 80 9.44 11.75 8.69
C GLN A 80 8.67 10.93 7.67
N LYS A 81 7.33 11.05 7.63
CA LYS A 81 6.46 10.08 6.93
C LYS A 81 5.65 10.69 5.81
N LEU A 82 5.26 11.96 5.89
CA LEU A 82 4.51 12.61 4.80
C LEU A 82 5.36 12.71 3.54
N GLY A 83 4.77 12.37 2.40
CA GLY A 83 5.44 12.25 1.11
C GLY A 83 6.38 11.05 0.98
N GLY A 84 6.51 10.23 2.02
CA GLY A 84 7.35 9.05 1.98
C GLY A 84 6.79 7.98 1.04
N HIS A 85 7.65 7.43 0.17
CA HIS A 85 7.32 6.30 -0.70
C HIS A 85 7.72 4.99 -0.05
N ASP A 86 6.79 4.02 0.00
CA ASP A 86 7.09 2.64 0.42
C ASP A 86 7.07 1.69 -0.78
N LEU A 87 8.06 1.85 -1.67
CA LEU A 87 8.13 1.15 -2.95
C LEU A 87 8.07 -0.38 -2.80
N ALA A 88 8.57 -0.93 -1.69
CA ALA A 88 8.50 -2.37 -1.43
C ALA A 88 7.05 -2.88 -1.30
N PHE A 89 6.15 -2.03 -0.80
CA PHE A 89 4.72 -2.28 -0.68
C PHE A 89 3.90 -1.66 -1.83
N SER A 90 4.51 -1.27 -2.95
CA SER A 90 3.76 -0.86 -4.13
C SER A 90 2.88 -1.99 -4.68
N HIS A 91 1.60 -1.70 -4.93
CA HIS A 91 0.70 -2.66 -5.59
C HIS A 91 1.13 -2.99 -7.03
N GLY A 92 1.76 -2.06 -7.75
CA GLY A 92 2.21 -2.25 -9.12
C GLY A 92 3.55 -2.99 -9.20
N GLY A 93 4.52 -2.56 -8.38
CA GLY A 93 5.93 -2.96 -8.50
C GLY A 93 6.62 -3.40 -7.22
N GLY A 94 5.87 -3.65 -6.15
CA GLY A 94 6.44 -3.99 -4.85
C GLY A 94 7.23 -5.29 -4.85
N ALA A 95 8.11 -5.43 -3.85
CA ALA A 95 9.02 -6.57 -3.67
C ALA A 95 8.31 -7.89 -3.35
N PHE A 96 7.02 -7.83 -3.04
CA PHE A 96 6.23 -8.99 -2.65
C PHE A 96 5.48 -9.62 -3.83
N PRO A 97 5.28 -10.95 -3.83
CA PRO A 97 4.65 -11.67 -4.94
C PRO A 97 3.16 -11.38 -5.13
N TRP A 98 2.55 -10.58 -4.24
CA TRP A 98 1.18 -10.12 -4.41
C TRP A 98 1.06 -8.89 -5.32
N SER A 99 2.15 -8.15 -5.56
CA SER A 99 2.18 -7.02 -6.50
C SER A 99 1.90 -7.50 -7.92
N ILE A 100 1.44 -6.61 -8.81
CA ILE A 100 1.15 -6.97 -10.21
C ILE A 100 2.41 -7.52 -10.90
N ALA A 101 3.55 -6.85 -10.75
CA ALA A 101 4.83 -7.34 -11.26
C ALA A 101 5.20 -8.72 -10.71
N GLY A 102 5.08 -8.92 -9.38
CA GLY A 102 5.40 -10.18 -8.72
C GLY A 102 4.52 -11.35 -9.20
N ARG A 103 3.22 -11.10 -9.40
CA ARG A 103 2.27 -12.10 -9.95
C ARG A 103 2.54 -12.47 -11.39
N LEU A 104 3.10 -11.53 -12.16
CA LEU A 104 3.57 -11.77 -13.53
C LEU A 104 4.94 -12.45 -13.59
N GLY A 105 5.58 -12.68 -12.43
CA GLY A 105 6.85 -13.40 -12.29
C GLY A 105 8.08 -12.51 -12.36
N TYR A 106 7.93 -11.19 -12.32
CA TYR A 106 9.04 -10.24 -12.31
C TYR A 106 9.57 -10.02 -10.89
N GLY A 107 10.88 -10.13 -10.72
CA GLY A 107 11.58 -9.73 -9.49
C GLY A 107 11.93 -8.25 -9.47
N GLU A 108 12.35 -7.74 -8.30
CA GLU A 108 12.67 -6.32 -8.08
C GLU A 108 13.66 -5.74 -9.11
N GLY A 109 14.68 -6.51 -9.50
CA GLY A 109 15.67 -6.09 -10.51
C GLY A 109 15.16 -6.02 -11.95
N GLU A 110 13.97 -6.55 -12.22
CA GLU A 110 13.33 -6.59 -13.54
C GLU A 110 12.27 -5.50 -13.70
N ILE A 111 12.00 -4.73 -12.65
CA ILE A 111 11.00 -3.67 -12.63
C ILE A 111 11.66 -2.34 -12.99
N LEU A 112 11.00 -1.56 -13.83
CA LEU A 112 11.32 -0.16 -14.10
C LEU A 112 10.07 0.66 -13.77
N ASN A 113 10.08 1.36 -12.64
CA ASN A 113 8.99 2.23 -12.23
C ASN A 113 9.19 3.64 -12.79
N ALA A 114 8.26 4.13 -13.62
CA ALA A 114 8.26 5.49 -14.13
C ALA A 114 7.13 6.37 -13.56
N ALA A 115 6.32 5.81 -12.66
CA ALA A 115 5.30 6.52 -11.90
C ALA A 115 5.94 7.55 -10.97
N ASP A 116 5.19 8.61 -10.70
CA ASP A 116 5.59 9.68 -9.77
C ASP A 116 4.36 10.33 -9.13
N ASP A 117 4.57 11.07 -8.07
CA ASP A 117 3.51 11.84 -7.41
C ASP A 117 2.88 12.87 -8.36
N GLY A 118 1.55 12.98 -8.35
CA GLY A 118 0.82 14.04 -9.08
C GLY A 118 0.66 13.80 -10.58
N GLU A 119 1.21 12.71 -11.12
CA GLU A 119 1.13 12.42 -12.56
C GLU A 119 -0.32 12.19 -13.02
N GLU A 120 -0.64 12.72 -14.20
CA GLU A 120 -1.94 12.62 -14.88
C GLU A 120 -1.76 12.00 -16.28
N TRP A 121 -2.85 11.76 -17.03
CA TRP A 121 -2.73 11.24 -18.40
C TRP A 121 -1.87 12.10 -19.33
N LYS A 122 -1.82 13.43 -19.11
CA LYS A 122 -0.93 14.34 -19.86
C LYS A 122 0.56 14.00 -19.73
N ASP A 123 0.95 13.29 -18.67
CA ASP A 123 2.33 12.93 -18.37
C ASP A 123 2.64 11.48 -18.81
N ALA A 124 1.61 10.67 -19.07
CA ALA A 124 1.71 9.25 -19.41
C ALA A 124 2.64 8.96 -20.59
N LEU A 125 2.66 9.83 -21.61
CA LEU A 125 3.54 9.66 -22.77
C LEU A 125 5.02 9.80 -22.37
N ALA A 126 5.34 10.74 -21.48
CA ALA A 126 6.70 10.90 -20.98
C ALA A 126 7.12 9.69 -20.15
N GLN A 127 6.23 9.16 -19.30
CA GLN A 127 6.47 7.91 -18.57
C GLN A 127 6.71 6.74 -19.54
N ALA A 128 5.87 6.58 -20.56
CA ALA A 128 6.00 5.54 -21.58
C ALA A 128 7.33 5.63 -22.35
N GLN A 129 7.80 6.83 -22.66
CA GLN A 129 9.10 7.05 -23.28
C GLN A 129 10.26 6.68 -22.34
N ARG A 130 10.17 6.97 -21.04
CA ARG A 130 11.17 6.54 -20.04
C ARG A 130 11.24 5.03 -19.93
N VAL A 131 10.08 4.37 -19.81
CA VAL A 131 9.96 2.91 -19.75
C VAL A 131 10.59 2.26 -20.99
N THR A 132 10.14 2.67 -22.18
CA THR A 132 10.56 2.03 -23.45
C THR A 132 11.95 2.44 -23.93
N ALA A 133 12.64 3.33 -23.21
CA ALA A 133 14.07 3.56 -23.42
C ALA A 133 14.91 2.32 -23.07
N ASP A 134 14.40 1.44 -22.22
CA ASP A 134 14.97 0.11 -21.99
C ASP A 134 14.36 -0.90 -22.99
N PRO A 135 15.16 -1.43 -23.94
CA PRO A 135 14.69 -2.39 -24.93
C PRO A 135 14.35 -3.77 -24.34
N ALA A 136 14.69 -4.03 -23.07
CA ALA A 136 14.31 -5.26 -22.37
C ALA A 136 12.87 -5.27 -21.87
N ILE A 137 12.17 -4.13 -21.92
CA ILE A 137 10.77 -4.03 -21.54
C ILE A 137 9.89 -4.69 -22.59
N ASP A 138 9.17 -5.73 -22.18
CA ASP A 138 8.16 -6.42 -22.99
C ASP A 138 6.78 -6.42 -22.33
N THR A 139 6.67 -5.94 -21.10
CA THR A 139 5.42 -5.85 -20.36
C THR A 139 5.30 -4.46 -19.74
N VAL A 140 4.13 -3.86 -19.82
CA VAL A 140 3.84 -2.57 -19.19
C VAL A 140 2.60 -2.71 -18.31
N PHE A 141 2.65 -2.18 -17.09
CA PHE A 141 1.47 -2.00 -16.25
C PHE A 141 1.13 -0.53 -16.13
N ILE A 142 -0.13 -0.18 -16.37
CA ILE A 142 -0.66 1.18 -16.32
C ILE A 142 -1.77 1.25 -15.27
N GLN A 143 -1.61 2.13 -14.28
CA GLN A 143 -2.70 2.61 -13.43
C GLN A 143 -2.50 4.11 -13.22
N LEU A 144 -3.32 4.90 -13.91
CA LEU A 144 -3.20 6.34 -13.97
C LEU A 144 -4.58 6.95 -14.22
N GLY A 145 -4.84 8.11 -13.62
CA GLY A 145 -6.06 8.87 -13.85
C GLY A 145 -6.77 9.34 -12.59
N ALA A 146 -6.28 8.98 -11.38
CA ALA A 146 -6.86 9.53 -10.16
C ALA A 146 -6.62 11.04 -10.08
N ASN A 147 -5.42 11.50 -10.44
CA ASN A 147 -5.10 12.93 -10.47
C ASN A 147 -5.93 13.72 -11.50
N ASP A 148 -6.27 13.11 -12.66
CA ASP A 148 -7.18 13.70 -13.63
C ASP A 148 -8.59 13.96 -13.05
N VAL A 149 -9.06 13.09 -12.15
CA VAL A 149 -10.35 13.26 -11.45
C VAL A 149 -10.21 14.23 -10.28
N CYS A 150 -9.06 14.19 -9.61
CA CYS A 150 -8.83 14.90 -8.37
C CYS A 150 -8.79 16.42 -8.56
N ALA A 151 -7.99 16.89 -9.52
CA ALA A 151 -7.88 18.28 -9.97
C ALA A 151 -7.88 19.36 -8.85
N ASP A 152 -7.88 20.63 -9.26
CA ASP A 152 -7.96 21.75 -8.33
C ASP A 152 -9.40 21.99 -7.85
N TYR A 153 -9.56 22.64 -6.70
CA TYR A 153 -10.87 23.11 -6.25
C TYR A 153 -11.54 24.02 -7.30
N GLY A 154 -12.80 23.73 -7.61
CA GLY A 154 -13.58 24.50 -8.59
C GLY A 154 -13.24 24.23 -10.06
N HIS A 155 -12.51 23.15 -10.34
CA HIS A 155 -12.13 22.73 -11.69
C HIS A 155 -13.33 22.46 -12.62
N ASP A 156 -13.15 22.71 -13.92
CA ASP A 156 -14.16 22.49 -14.97
C ASP A 156 -13.76 21.34 -15.90
N PHE A 157 -14.39 20.18 -15.70
CA PHE A 157 -14.14 18.96 -16.48
C PHE A 157 -14.66 18.97 -17.93
N SER A 158 -15.24 20.08 -18.42
CA SER A 158 -15.97 20.09 -19.70
C SER A 158 -15.13 19.70 -20.92
N ASN A 159 -13.81 19.90 -20.90
CA ASN A 159 -12.92 19.58 -22.03
C ASN A 159 -11.97 18.41 -21.75
N ASP A 160 -11.76 18.08 -20.48
CA ASP A 160 -10.74 17.15 -20.02
C ASP A 160 -10.86 15.79 -20.69
N LEU A 161 -12.07 15.25 -20.84
CA LEU A 161 -12.25 13.92 -21.41
C LEU A 161 -11.71 13.83 -22.84
N ALA A 162 -11.81 14.91 -23.63
CA ALA A 162 -11.28 14.95 -24.99
C ALA A 162 -9.76 15.12 -25.01
N GLU A 163 -9.20 15.87 -24.07
CA GLU A 163 -7.76 16.06 -23.90
C GLU A 163 -7.11 14.75 -23.41
N THR A 164 -7.63 14.16 -22.34
CA THR A 164 -7.22 12.84 -21.82
C THR A 164 -7.31 11.76 -22.90
N ALA A 165 -8.34 11.77 -23.76
CA ALA A 165 -8.43 10.84 -24.88
C ALA A 165 -7.25 10.97 -25.87
N ALA A 166 -6.82 12.20 -26.16
CA ALA A 166 -5.68 12.43 -27.04
C ALA A 166 -4.36 11.96 -26.41
N GLU A 167 -4.19 12.16 -25.11
CA GLU A 167 -2.99 11.73 -24.37
C GLU A 167 -2.90 10.20 -24.23
N ILE A 168 -4.04 9.54 -23.99
CA ILE A 168 -4.16 8.08 -24.06
C ILE A 168 -3.75 7.58 -25.45
N ASP A 169 -4.30 8.17 -26.51
CA ASP A 169 -4.02 7.74 -27.89
C ASP A 169 -2.55 7.96 -28.27
N ALA A 170 -1.93 9.07 -27.83
CA ALA A 170 -0.51 9.33 -28.03
C ALA A 170 0.37 8.31 -27.29
N THR A 171 0.02 8.00 -26.03
CA THR A 171 0.73 7.04 -25.18
C THR A 171 0.65 5.63 -25.76
N LEU A 172 -0.55 5.15 -26.08
CA LEU A 172 -0.75 3.82 -26.65
C LEU A 172 -0.08 3.69 -28.02
N SER A 173 -0.18 4.72 -28.88
CA SER A 173 0.52 4.75 -30.18
C SER A 173 2.04 4.57 -30.02
N HIS A 174 2.64 5.26 -29.03
CA HIS A 174 4.06 5.12 -28.71
C HIS A 174 4.40 3.71 -28.23
N LEU A 175 3.65 3.19 -27.26
CA LEU A 175 3.86 1.86 -26.68
C LEU A 175 3.75 0.76 -27.73
N VAL A 176 2.67 0.72 -28.52
CA VAL A 176 2.47 -0.35 -29.53
C VAL A 176 3.48 -0.29 -30.68
N THR A 177 4.03 0.89 -30.96
CA THR A 177 5.07 1.05 -31.98
C THR A 177 6.43 0.59 -31.48
N THR A 178 6.72 0.84 -30.19
CA THR A 178 8.07 0.69 -29.61
C THR A 178 8.27 -0.68 -28.96
N LEU A 179 7.28 -1.20 -28.24
CA LEU A 179 7.38 -2.48 -27.54
C LEU A 179 7.60 -3.66 -28.50
N PRO A 180 8.37 -4.69 -28.10
CA PRO A 180 8.63 -5.84 -28.97
C PRO A 180 7.34 -6.58 -29.37
N GLU A 181 7.42 -7.36 -30.45
CA GLU A 181 6.32 -8.25 -30.85
C GLU A 181 6.07 -9.30 -29.76
N GLY A 182 4.79 -9.51 -29.42
CA GLY A 182 4.36 -10.36 -28.32
C GLY A 182 4.35 -9.67 -26.94
N ALA A 183 4.64 -8.36 -26.88
CA ALA A 183 4.57 -7.59 -25.65
C ALA A 183 3.14 -7.50 -25.08
N ARG A 184 3.02 -7.19 -23.79
CA ARG A 184 1.75 -7.09 -23.07
C ARG A 184 1.59 -5.75 -22.36
N ILE A 185 0.40 -5.17 -22.39
CA ILE A 185 0.01 -4.01 -21.59
C ILE A 185 -1.12 -4.44 -20.67
N TYR A 186 -0.87 -4.42 -19.36
CA TYR A 186 -1.88 -4.56 -18.32
C TYR A 186 -2.34 -3.17 -17.91
N TRP A 187 -3.63 -2.91 -17.97
CA TRP A 187 -4.18 -1.58 -17.72
C TRP A 187 -5.36 -1.67 -16.77
N SER A 188 -5.27 -0.95 -15.65
CA SER A 188 -6.37 -0.81 -14.70
C SER A 188 -7.09 0.53 -14.85
N GLY A 189 -8.39 0.53 -14.57
CA GLY A 189 -9.16 1.75 -14.39
C GLY A 189 -8.77 2.53 -13.13
N VAL A 190 -9.50 3.62 -12.91
CA VAL A 190 -9.38 4.52 -11.76
C VAL A 190 -10.46 4.15 -10.74
N VAL A 191 -10.14 4.24 -9.44
CA VAL A 191 -11.12 4.07 -8.36
C VAL A 191 -12.23 5.14 -8.43
N ASP A 192 -13.40 4.89 -7.84
CA ASP A 192 -14.43 5.94 -7.67
C ASP A 192 -14.00 6.89 -6.54
N VAL A 193 -13.36 8.00 -6.90
CA VAL A 193 -12.77 8.97 -5.96
C VAL A 193 -13.87 9.68 -5.13
N VAL A 194 -15.07 9.82 -5.69
CA VAL A 194 -16.19 10.45 -4.96
C VAL A 194 -16.81 9.47 -3.97
N ALA A 195 -16.99 8.20 -4.35
CA ALA A 195 -17.41 7.17 -3.40
C ALA A 195 -16.38 7.00 -2.26
N PHE A 196 -15.08 7.09 -2.59
CA PHE A 196 -14.01 7.12 -1.61
C PHE A 196 -14.20 8.26 -0.60
N ARG A 197 -14.40 9.50 -1.08
CA ARG A 197 -14.66 10.66 -0.23
C ARG A 197 -15.84 10.41 0.70
N ASP A 198 -16.95 9.93 0.15
CA ASP A 198 -18.18 9.69 0.90
C ASP A 198 -17.97 8.66 2.03
N ALA A 199 -17.14 7.65 1.80
CA ALA A 199 -16.80 6.64 2.81
C ALA A 199 -15.86 7.15 3.90
N LEU A 200 -15.01 8.14 3.58
CA LEU A 200 -13.90 8.55 4.43
C LEU A 200 -14.10 9.88 5.14
N ALA A 201 -14.96 10.78 4.65
CA ALA A 201 -15.11 12.13 5.19
C ALA A 201 -15.30 12.16 6.72
N ASP A 202 -16.14 11.26 7.25
CA ASP A 202 -16.46 11.15 8.68
C ASP A 202 -15.54 10.19 9.45
N ARG A 203 -14.53 9.58 8.80
CA ARG A 203 -13.61 8.64 9.44
C ARG A 203 -12.90 9.29 10.61
N ARG A 204 -12.93 8.63 11.77
CA ARG A 204 -12.25 9.03 13.02
C ARG A 204 -10.85 8.42 13.12
N HIS A 205 -10.20 8.59 14.28
CA HIS A 205 -8.91 7.96 14.61
C HIS A 205 -7.73 8.39 13.75
N ASN A 206 -7.80 9.58 13.14
CA ASN A 206 -6.67 10.18 12.43
C ASN A 206 -5.69 10.81 13.43
N PHE A 207 -4.44 11.01 13.01
CA PHE A 207 -3.39 11.46 13.94
C PHE A 207 -3.61 12.88 14.44
N ALA A 208 -4.00 13.82 13.58
CA ALA A 208 -4.12 15.23 13.95
C ALA A 208 -5.58 15.71 14.12
N PHE A 209 -6.46 15.31 13.21
CA PHE A 209 -7.83 15.83 13.09
C PHE A 209 -8.87 14.80 13.53
N ARG A 210 -10.03 15.26 14.00
CA ARG A 210 -11.14 14.40 14.43
C ARG A 210 -11.77 13.61 13.28
N THR A 211 -11.76 14.17 12.08
CA THR A 211 -12.31 13.55 10.86
C THR A 211 -11.35 13.74 9.69
N CYS A 212 -11.48 12.93 8.64
CA CYS A 212 -10.70 13.15 7.41
C CYS A 212 -11.13 14.44 6.70
N GLN A 213 -12.43 14.79 6.71
CA GLN A 213 -12.88 16.07 6.17
C GLN A 213 -12.19 17.26 6.86
N GLY A 214 -12.01 17.20 8.19
CA GLY A 214 -11.29 18.22 8.94
C GLY A 214 -9.82 18.34 8.54
N LEU A 215 -9.18 17.22 8.17
CA LEU A 215 -7.82 17.21 7.63
C LEU A 215 -7.77 17.81 6.22
N TRP A 216 -8.65 17.38 5.32
CA TRP A 216 -8.68 17.87 3.92
C TRP A 216 -9.01 19.37 3.84
N ASP A 217 -9.89 19.86 4.72
CA ASP A 217 -10.25 21.28 4.81
C ASP A 217 -9.21 22.11 5.57
N LEU A 218 -8.23 21.45 6.20
CA LEU A 218 -7.31 22.05 7.18
C LEU A 218 -8.08 22.83 8.26
N ASP A 219 -9.23 22.29 8.69
CA ASP A 219 -10.08 22.90 9.71
C ASP A 219 -9.49 22.66 11.10
N PHE A 220 -8.66 23.62 11.54
CA PHE A 220 -7.98 23.57 12.84
C PHE A 220 -8.92 23.51 14.06
N ASP A 221 -10.20 23.87 13.92
CA ASP A 221 -11.18 23.73 15.01
C ASP A 221 -11.52 22.25 15.27
N THR A 222 -11.21 21.38 14.31
CA THR A 222 -11.37 19.92 14.40
C THR A 222 -10.11 19.20 14.87
N LEU A 223 -9.04 19.92 15.24
CA LEU A 223 -7.87 19.29 15.87
C LEU A 223 -8.25 18.53 17.14
N THR A 224 -7.64 17.37 17.32
CA THR A 224 -7.78 16.61 18.57
C THR A 224 -6.99 17.28 19.69
N ASP A 225 -7.47 17.17 20.93
CA ASP A 225 -6.72 17.67 22.10
C ASP A 225 -5.35 16.98 22.22
N GLU A 226 -5.24 15.73 21.75
CA GLU A 226 -3.99 14.96 21.79
C GLU A 226 -2.99 15.48 20.79
N ALA A 227 -3.40 15.75 19.55
CA ALA A 227 -2.55 16.35 18.53
C ALA A 227 -2.00 17.71 18.98
N VAL A 228 -2.85 18.58 19.53
CA VAL A 228 -2.43 19.89 20.07
C VAL A 228 -1.34 19.71 21.14
N ARG A 229 -1.54 18.79 22.10
CA ARG A 229 -0.53 18.52 23.15
C ARG A 229 0.74 17.87 22.61
N SER A 230 0.61 17.09 21.54
CA SER A 230 1.71 16.42 20.82
C SER A 230 2.59 17.47 20.16
N VAL A 231 1.99 18.38 19.37
CA VAL A 231 2.66 19.54 18.77
C VAL A 231 3.36 20.39 19.83
N CYS A 232 2.65 20.75 20.92
CA CYS A 232 3.26 21.55 21.99
C CYS A 232 4.49 20.87 22.60
N LYS A 233 4.46 19.55 22.79
CA LYS A 233 5.60 18.82 23.34
C LYS A 233 6.79 18.84 22.37
N ASP A 234 6.56 18.68 21.07
CA ASP A 234 7.64 18.79 20.06
C ASP A 234 8.24 20.20 20.01
N LEU A 235 7.42 21.23 20.21
CA LEU A 235 7.88 22.62 20.25
C LEU A 235 8.45 23.07 21.61
N ASP A 236 8.62 22.15 22.57
CA ASP A 236 9.06 22.42 23.95
C ASP A 236 8.21 23.48 24.67
N ILE A 237 6.90 23.50 24.37
CA ILE A 237 5.92 24.40 24.97
C ILE A 237 5.34 23.74 26.23
N PRO A 238 5.40 24.40 27.40
CA PRO A 238 4.79 23.90 28.63
C PRO A 238 3.28 23.64 28.52
N ASN A 239 2.78 22.58 29.17
CA ASN A 239 1.36 22.18 29.09
C ASN A 239 0.38 23.28 29.54
N ASP A 240 0.74 24.06 30.57
CA ASP A 240 -0.09 25.16 31.08
C ASP A 240 -0.22 26.32 30.09
N ALA A 241 0.82 26.55 29.28
CA ALA A 241 0.72 27.43 28.13
C ALA A 241 -0.14 26.77 27.04
N CYS A 242 0.12 25.49 26.72
CA CYS A 242 -0.52 24.75 25.63
C CYS A 242 -2.06 24.68 25.74
N ASP A 243 -2.62 24.53 26.93
CA ASP A 243 -4.08 24.49 27.12
C ASP A 243 -4.78 25.82 26.74
N GLY A 244 -4.04 26.93 26.72
CA GLY A 244 -4.49 28.22 26.18
C GLY A 244 -4.11 28.48 24.71
N LEU A 245 -3.32 27.60 24.09
CA LEU A 245 -2.76 27.78 22.75
C LEU A 245 -3.64 27.27 21.60
N ARG A 246 -4.80 26.66 21.86
CA ARG A 246 -5.72 26.24 20.78
C ARG A 246 -6.07 27.38 19.81
N GLU A 247 -5.99 28.63 20.27
CA GLU A 247 -6.25 29.84 19.48
C GLU A 247 -4.99 30.45 18.85
N PHE A 248 -3.79 29.94 19.11
CA PHE A 248 -2.54 30.57 18.67
C PHE A 248 -2.11 30.08 17.29
N ASP A 249 -1.70 31.04 16.45
CA ASP A 249 -1.19 30.82 15.10
C ASP A 249 -0.01 29.83 15.08
N VAL A 250 0.83 29.77 16.12
CA VAL A 250 2.02 28.90 16.18
C VAL A 250 1.72 27.41 15.97
N ILE A 251 0.63 26.86 16.55
CA ILE A 251 0.28 25.44 16.38
C ILE A 251 -0.25 25.19 14.96
N LYS A 252 -1.03 26.16 14.44
CA LYS A 252 -1.57 26.10 13.09
C LYS A 252 -0.43 26.19 12.08
N ASP A 253 0.45 27.18 12.22
CA ASP A 253 1.63 27.40 11.39
C ASP A 253 2.52 26.16 11.36
N ALA A 254 2.85 25.56 12.50
CA ALA A 254 3.67 24.35 12.52
C ALA A 254 3.01 23.15 11.80
N LEU A 255 1.69 22.97 11.94
CA LEU A 255 0.98 21.92 11.22
C LEU A 255 0.79 22.24 9.73
N LEU A 256 0.59 23.52 9.38
CA LEU A 256 0.50 23.99 8.00
C LEU A 256 1.84 23.80 7.30
N ASP A 257 2.95 24.16 7.94
CA ASP A 257 4.29 24.00 7.38
C ASP A 257 4.57 22.54 7.00
N GLU A 258 4.12 21.58 7.81
CA GLU A 258 4.26 20.15 7.47
C GLU A 258 3.21 19.67 6.45
N LEU A 259 1.93 19.93 6.69
CA LEU A 259 0.82 19.40 5.86
C LEU A 259 0.70 20.11 4.52
N VAL A 260 0.62 21.44 4.53
CA VAL A 260 0.54 22.26 3.30
C VAL A 260 1.89 22.30 2.62
N GLY A 261 2.99 22.39 3.37
CA GLY A 261 4.34 22.30 2.78
C GLY A 261 4.48 21.03 1.94
N PHE A 262 4.05 19.88 2.46
CA PHE A 262 4.00 18.65 1.68
C PHE A 262 3.15 18.79 0.40
N PHE A 263 1.88 19.21 0.50
CA PHE A 263 1.01 19.25 -0.69
C PHE A 263 1.47 20.27 -1.74
N VAL A 264 2.01 21.42 -1.30
CA VAL A 264 2.54 22.44 -2.20
C VAL A 264 3.83 21.96 -2.87
N ASP A 265 4.74 21.34 -2.11
CA ASP A 265 6.01 20.87 -2.67
C ASP A 265 5.81 19.65 -3.59
N ALA A 266 4.89 18.75 -3.25
CA ALA A 266 4.65 17.51 -3.99
C ALA A 266 3.71 17.68 -5.19
N TYR A 267 2.69 18.54 -5.07
CA TYR A 267 1.59 18.61 -6.05
C TYR A 267 1.28 20.05 -6.51
N ASN A 268 1.96 21.07 -5.97
CA ASN A 268 1.71 22.48 -6.26
C ASN A 268 0.25 22.90 -5.99
N VAL A 269 -0.40 22.27 -4.99
CA VAL A 269 -1.76 22.57 -4.52
C VAL A 269 -1.80 22.67 -2.99
N GLU A 270 -2.79 23.37 -2.45
CA GLU A 270 -2.93 23.55 -0.99
C GLU A 270 -3.50 22.32 -0.28
N THR A 271 -4.27 21.48 -0.98
CA THR A 271 -4.93 20.28 -0.44
C THR A 271 -4.94 19.16 -1.48
N PRO A 272 -4.96 17.88 -1.07
CA PRO A 272 -5.06 16.79 -2.02
C PRO A 272 -6.43 16.82 -2.68
N CYS A 273 -6.48 16.65 -4.00
CA CYS A 273 -7.70 16.29 -4.73
C CYS A 273 -8.87 17.29 -4.53
N GLY A 274 -8.59 18.59 -4.74
CA GLY A 274 -9.48 19.69 -4.37
C GLY A 274 -10.86 19.68 -5.04
N ALA A 275 -10.99 19.15 -6.26
CA ALA A 275 -12.30 19.05 -6.93
C ALA A 275 -13.23 18.02 -6.27
N VAL A 276 -12.70 17.15 -5.41
CA VAL A 276 -13.47 16.11 -4.72
C VAL A 276 -13.43 16.29 -3.20
N LEU A 277 -12.25 16.29 -2.58
CA LEU A 277 -12.11 16.16 -1.12
C LEU A 277 -12.46 17.43 -0.35
N ASP A 278 -12.39 18.60 -0.99
CA ASP A 278 -12.69 19.87 -0.34
C ASP A 278 -14.15 19.97 0.12
N GLY A 279 -14.36 20.32 1.39
CA GLY A 279 -15.66 20.39 2.04
C GLY A 279 -16.54 21.52 1.52
N ARG A 280 -15.97 22.47 0.75
CA ARG A 280 -16.71 23.52 0.07
C ARG A 280 -17.38 23.04 -1.22
N ASN A 281 -17.05 21.85 -1.71
CA ASN A 281 -17.71 21.26 -2.89
C ASN A 281 -19.19 21.01 -2.62
N THR A 282 -20.04 21.50 -3.51
CA THR A 282 -21.48 21.21 -3.50
C THR A 282 -21.75 19.82 -4.06
N GLN A 283 -22.96 19.29 -3.83
CA GLN A 283 -23.36 18.03 -4.46
C GLN A 283 -23.26 18.08 -5.99
N ASP A 284 -23.58 19.23 -6.60
CA ASP A 284 -23.46 19.40 -8.05
C ASP A 284 -21.99 19.35 -8.53
N ASP A 285 -21.03 19.78 -7.70
CA ASP A 285 -19.60 19.68 -8.01
C ASP A 285 -19.15 18.22 -7.94
N LEU A 286 -19.52 17.51 -6.88
CA LEU A 286 -19.23 16.09 -6.68
C LEU A 286 -19.88 15.22 -7.77
N ASP A 287 -21.11 15.54 -8.19
CA ASP A 287 -21.80 14.82 -9.27
C ASP A 287 -21.09 15.03 -10.61
N ARG A 288 -20.49 16.21 -10.86
CA ARG A 288 -19.67 16.46 -12.06
C ARG A 288 -18.36 15.69 -12.02
N ALA A 289 -17.65 15.69 -10.89
CA ALA A 289 -16.42 14.91 -10.71
C ALA A 289 -16.69 13.40 -10.87
N ARG A 290 -17.78 12.90 -10.26
CA ARG A 290 -18.19 11.49 -10.41
C ARG A 290 -18.55 11.16 -11.85
N ALA A 291 -19.30 12.02 -12.54
CA ALA A 291 -19.65 11.82 -13.94
C ALA A 291 -18.40 11.79 -14.83
N PHE A 292 -17.42 12.66 -14.57
CA PHE A 292 -16.13 12.63 -15.25
C PHE A 292 -15.36 11.33 -14.96
N ASN A 293 -15.24 10.91 -13.69
CA ASN A 293 -14.55 9.67 -13.31
C ASN A 293 -15.16 8.43 -13.98
N ILE A 294 -16.49 8.35 -14.05
CA ILE A 294 -17.21 7.28 -14.79
C ILE A 294 -16.87 7.34 -16.29
N ALA A 295 -16.96 8.53 -16.89
CA ALA A 295 -16.68 8.73 -18.31
C ALA A 295 -15.22 8.44 -18.66
N LEU A 296 -14.28 8.78 -17.78
CA LEU A 296 -12.87 8.46 -17.91
C LEU A 296 -12.70 6.94 -17.95
N ASN A 297 -13.22 6.19 -16.98
CA ASN A 297 -13.11 4.73 -16.99
C ASN A 297 -13.75 4.07 -18.21
N GLN A 298 -14.87 4.60 -18.70
CA GLN A 298 -15.46 4.17 -19.97
C GLN A 298 -14.51 4.44 -21.15
N LEU A 299 -13.88 5.62 -21.20
CA LEU A 299 -12.88 5.96 -22.21
C LEU A 299 -11.67 5.03 -22.17
N LEU A 300 -11.14 4.69 -20.97
CA LEU A 300 -10.04 3.74 -20.82
C LEU A 300 -10.42 2.36 -21.40
N GLU A 301 -11.62 1.86 -21.07
CA GLU A 301 -12.11 0.59 -21.58
C GLU A 301 -12.28 0.62 -23.12
N GLU A 302 -12.91 1.66 -23.66
CA GLU A 302 -13.11 1.84 -25.08
C GLU A 302 -11.78 1.89 -25.84
N ARG A 303 -10.78 2.59 -25.31
CA ARG A 303 -9.45 2.69 -25.93
C ARG A 303 -8.67 1.40 -25.83
N ALA A 304 -8.72 0.70 -24.70
CA ALA A 304 -8.12 -0.62 -24.59
C ALA A 304 -8.69 -1.58 -25.65
N GLN A 305 -10.02 -1.60 -25.84
CA GLN A 305 -10.68 -2.44 -26.85
C GLN A 305 -10.31 -2.02 -28.28
N HIS A 306 -10.30 -0.72 -28.58
CA HIS A 306 -9.94 -0.20 -29.89
C HIS A 306 -8.50 -0.57 -30.28
N TRP A 307 -7.54 -0.32 -29.39
CA TRP A 307 -6.13 -0.59 -29.65
C TRP A 307 -5.79 -2.09 -29.61
N SER A 308 -6.51 -2.90 -28.82
CA SER A 308 -6.39 -4.36 -28.87
C SER A 308 -6.85 -4.95 -30.20
N GLN A 309 -7.89 -4.38 -30.84
CA GLN A 309 -8.42 -4.88 -32.12
C GLN A 309 -7.63 -4.36 -33.34
N ALA A 310 -6.95 -3.24 -33.21
CA ALA A 310 -6.27 -2.57 -34.32
C ALA A 310 -4.91 -3.19 -34.67
N GLN A 311 -4.33 -4.01 -33.80
CA GLN A 311 -2.99 -4.57 -33.99
C GLN A 311 -2.83 -5.94 -33.30
N ASP A 312 -2.09 -6.84 -33.94
CA ASP A 312 -1.83 -8.20 -33.43
C ASP A 312 -0.45 -8.32 -32.73
N ARG A 313 0.27 -7.19 -32.54
CA ARG A 313 1.68 -7.17 -32.11
C ARG A 313 1.83 -7.11 -30.59
N VAL A 314 0.93 -6.41 -29.91
CA VAL A 314 0.95 -6.15 -28.46
C VAL A 314 -0.42 -6.53 -27.91
N GLU A 315 -0.47 -7.38 -26.90
CA GLU A 315 -1.72 -7.71 -26.22
C GLU A 315 -2.04 -6.62 -25.19
N ILE A 316 -3.28 -6.13 -25.16
CA ILE A 316 -3.74 -5.15 -24.17
C ILE A 316 -4.85 -5.79 -23.34
N LEU A 317 -4.62 -5.91 -22.04
CA LEU A 317 -5.56 -6.43 -21.07
C LEU A 317 -6.04 -5.27 -20.20
N PHE A 318 -7.35 -5.04 -20.17
CA PHE A 318 -7.95 -3.98 -19.36
C PHE A 318 -8.89 -4.54 -18.30
N THR A 319 -8.88 -3.91 -17.12
CA THR A 319 -9.87 -4.17 -16.09
C THR A 319 -10.31 -2.89 -15.38
N ASN A 320 -11.62 -2.67 -15.29
CA ASN A 320 -12.22 -1.59 -14.49
C ASN A 320 -12.63 -2.05 -13.09
N ARG A 321 -12.14 -3.20 -12.62
CA ARG A 321 -12.62 -3.80 -11.37
C ARG A 321 -12.47 -2.90 -10.15
N VAL A 322 -11.43 -2.06 -10.11
CA VAL A 322 -11.14 -1.16 -9.00
C VAL A 322 -12.15 -0.03 -8.81
N PHE A 323 -12.93 0.31 -9.84
CA PHE A 323 -13.94 1.36 -9.74
C PHE A 323 -15.05 1.00 -8.75
N ASP A 324 -15.45 -0.28 -8.71
CA ASP A 324 -16.54 -0.78 -7.85
C ASP A 324 -16.03 -1.37 -6.52
N VAL A 325 -14.74 -1.22 -6.21
CA VAL A 325 -14.16 -1.76 -4.97
C VAL A 325 -14.64 -0.94 -3.78
N GLU A 326 -15.21 -1.62 -2.79
CA GLU A 326 -15.43 -1.01 -1.48
C GLU A 326 -14.08 -0.67 -0.86
N ILE A 327 -13.90 0.58 -0.43
CA ILE A 327 -12.69 1.06 0.25
C ILE A 327 -13.03 1.32 1.71
N PRO A 328 -12.93 0.30 2.58
CA PRO A 328 -13.01 0.50 4.00
C PRO A 328 -11.95 1.47 4.54
N PRO A 329 -12.27 2.26 5.59
CA PRO A 329 -11.36 3.24 6.17
C PRO A 329 -9.96 2.72 6.53
N TYR A 330 -9.88 1.47 6.99
CA TYR A 330 -8.62 0.86 7.44
C TYR A 330 -7.64 0.50 6.31
N PHE A 331 -8.01 0.66 5.04
CA PHE A 331 -7.09 0.56 3.91
C PHE A 331 -6.42 1.88 3.54
N VAL A 332 -6.79 2.98 4.19
CA VAL A 332 -6.34 4.31 3.84
C VAL A 332 -5.38 4.84 4.89
N SER A 333 -4.36 5.56 4.45
CA SER A 333 -3.38 6.20 5.31
C SER A 333 -4.03 7.20 6.25
N ARG A 334 -3.58 7.23 7.50
CA ARG A 334 -4.00 8.17 8.54
C ARG A 334 -3.20 9.48 8.51
N LEU A 335 -2.14 9.51 7.70
CA LEU A 335 -1.29 10.69 7.51
C LEU A 335 -2.04 11.77 6.72
N ASP A 336 -2.68 11.38 5.62
CA ASP A 336 -3.32 12.28 4.66
C ASP A 336 -4.80 11.95 4.38
N CYS A 337 -5.33 10.86 4.94
CA CYS A 337 -6.66 10.33 4.65
C CYS A 337 -6.92 10.08 3.15
N PHE A 338 -5.90 9.88 2.33
CA PHE A 338 -6.06 9.77 0.88
C PHE A 338 -5.39 8.52 0.32
N HIS A 339 -4.07 8.41 0.47
CA HIS A 339 -3.33 7.32 -0.17
C HIS A 339 -3.58 5.97 0.53
N PRO A 340 -3.51 4.83 -0.19
CA PRO A 340 -3.60 3.52 0.43
C PRO A 340 -2.45 3.29 1.42
N ASN A 341 -2.75 2.74 2.61
CA ASN A 341 -1.71 2.21 3.50
C ASN A 341 -1.24 0.82 3.02
N ARG A 342 -0.28 0.18 3.72
CA ARG A 342 0.23 -1.15 3.30
C ARG A 342 -0.85 -2.21 3.06
N ALA A 343 -1.87 -2.27 3.91
CA ALA A 343 -2.99 -3.20 3.70
C ALA A 343 -3.82 -2.80 2.47
N GLY A 344 -4.04 -1.49 2.26
CA GLY A 344 -4.69 -0.95 1.08
C GLY A 344 -3.95 -1.23 -0.23
N GLN A 345 -2.62 -1.11 -0.24
CA GLN A 345 -1.80 -1.49 -1.40
C GLN A 345 -1.98 -2.97 -1.76
N MET A 346 -1.96 -3.86 -0.76
CA MET A 346 -2.21 -5.29 -0.99
C MET A 346 -3.64 -5.56 -1.50
N LYS A 347 -4.63 -4.87 -0.95
CA LYS A 347 -6.03 -4.97 -1.41
C LYS A 347 -6.19 -4.49 -2.85
N LEU A 348 -5.55 -3.38 -3.22
CA LEU A 348 -5.59 -2.83 -4.56
C LEU A 348 -4.96 -3.80 -5.57
N ALA A 349 -3.78 -4.35 -5.26
CA ALA A 349 -3.14 -5.38 -6.10
C ALA A 349 -4.05 -6.61 -6.30
N GLU A 350 -4.71 -7.07 -5.24
CA GLU A 350 -5.61 -8.22 -5.30
C GLU A 350 -6.85 -7.96 -6.16
N GLU A 351 -7.47 -6.79 -6.05
CA GLU A 351 -8.65 -6.46 -6.86
C GLU A 351 -8.29 -6.23 -8.33
N ILE A 352 -7.16 -5.59 -8.63
CA ILE A 352 -6.66 -5.47 -9.99
C ILE A 352 -6.37 -6.85 -10.57
N TRP A 353 -5.67 -7.70 -9.82
CA TRP A 353 -5.34 -9.05 -10.27
C TRP A 353 -6.57 -9.91 -10.51
N ARG A 354 -7.59 -9.84 -9.65
CA ARG A 354 -8.90 -10.49 -9.90
C ARG A 354 -9.54 -10.06 -11.20
N GLY A 355 -9.25 -8.83 -11.63
CA GLY A 355 -9.69 -8.28 -12.91
C GLY A 355 -9.03 -8.95 -14.12
N PHE A 356 -7.74 -9.28 -14.01
CA PHE A 356 -6.98 -9.95 -15.08
C PHE A 356 -7.10 -11.48 -15.03
N GLU A 357 -6.98 -12.07 -13.84
CA GLU A 357 -6.84 -13.52 -13.59
C GLU A 357 -7.74 -13.97 -12.42
N PRO A 358 -9.07 -13.98 -12.60
CA PRO A 358 -10.03 -14.21 -11.50
C PRO A 358 -9.90 -15.56 -10.80
N LEU A 359 -9.37 -16.58 -11.48
CA LEU A 359 -9.17 -17.93 -10.92
C LEU A 359 -7.87 -18.07 -10.13
N GLN A 360 -6.97 -17.09 -10.20
CA GLN A 360 -5.66 -17.08 -9.55
C GLN A 360 -5.56 -15.93 -8.53
N ALA A 361 -6.71 -15.52 -8.02
CA ALA A 361 -6.84 -14.50 -7.00
C ALA A 361 -6.22 -14.99 -5.68
N GLY A 362 -5.35 -14.19 -5.07
CA GLY A 362 -4.65 -14.58 -3.85
C GLY A 362 -5.61 -14.96 -2.73
N ASN A 363 -5.13 -15.79 -1.83
CA ASN A 363 -5.81 -16.06 -0.57
C ASN A 363 -5.42 -14.98 0.44
N VAL A 364 -6.28 -13.96 0.56
CA VAL A 364 -6.04 -12.80 1.42
C VAL A 364 -6.86 -12.88 2.71
N ALA A 365 -6.31 -12.33 3.78
CA ALA A 365 -7.02 -12.12 5.03
C ALA A 365 -6.77 -10.70 5.52
N PHE A 366 -7.82 -10.05 6.01
CA PHE A 366 -7.79 -8.70 6.58
C PHE A 366 -8.65 -8.71 7.84
N PHE A 367 -8.06 -8.30 8.95
CA PHE A 367 -8.74 -8.22 10.23
C PHE A 367 -8.34 -6.93 10.94
N VAL A 368 -9.32 -6.24 11.50
CA VAL A 368 -9.16 -4.90 12.04
C VAL A 368 -9.94 -4.72 13.32
N ASP A 369 -9.35 -3.97 14.26
CA ASP A 369 -10.06 -3.36 15.39
C ASP A 369 -9.72 -1.86 15.45
N GLU A 370 -10.74 -1.02 15.44
CA GLU A 370 -10.62 0.41 15.82
C GLU A 370 -11.26 0.67 17.20
N PHE A 371 -11.70 -0.40 17.89
CA PHE A 371 -12.29 -0.38 19.23
C PHE A 371 -13.45 0.62 19.39
N ASP A 372 -14.27 0.78 18.35
CA ASP A 372 -15.43 1.66 18.41
C ASP A 372 -16.58 1.05 19.25
N ASP A 373 -16.54 -0.27 19.49
CA ASP A 373 -17.43 -1.05 20.33
C ASP A 373 -16.68 -1.49 21.60
N PRO A 374 -17.24 -1.19 22.79
CA PRO A 374 -16.64 -1.61 24.05
C PRO A 374 -16.63 -3.13 24.28
N ASP A 375 -17.40 -3.91 23.51
CA ASP A 375 -17.38 -5.37 23.57
C ASP A 375 -16.11 -5.93 22.90
N LEU A 376 -15.19 -6.42 23.72
CA LEU A 376 -13.92 -7.04 23.31
C LEU A 376 -14.06 -8.26 22.37
N CYS A 377 -15.27 -8.80 22.20
CA CYS A 377 -15.58 -9.85 21.23
C CYS A 377 -16.09 -9.32 19.89
N THR A 378 -16.79 -8.19 19.91
CA THR A 378 -17.47 -7.62 18.75
C THR A 378 -16.68 -6.39 18.33
N GLN A 379 -15.94 -6.49 17.23
CA GLN A 379 -15.10 -5.40 16.74
C GLN A 379 -15.55 -5.01 15.33
N GLU A 380 -15.34 -3.75 14.96
CA GLU A 380 -15.90 -3.20 13.73
C GLU A 380 -15.24 -3.76 12.47
N PHE A 381 -15.99 -3.69 11.38
CA PHE A 381 -15.58 -3.98 10.00
C PHE A 381 -15.21 -5.42 9.66
N THR A 382 -14.62 -6.17 10.59
CA THR A 382 -14.18 -7.56 10.35
C THR A 382 -14.60 -8.46 11.50
N THR A 383 -14.74 -9.75 11.23
CA THR A 383 -15.06 -10.75 12.24
C THR A 383 -13.81 -11.55 12.55
N TRP A 384 -13.48 -11.62 13.82
CA TRP A 384 -12.38 -12.42 14.33
C TRP A 384 -12.91 -13.73 14.92
N ASP A 385 -12.09 -14.77 14.88
CA ASP A 385 -12.43 -16.08 15.45
C ASP A 385 -12.39 -16.11 16.98
N SER A 386 -11.77 -15.10 17.61
CA SER A 386 -11.65 -14.96 19.06
C SER A 386 -11.86 -13.52 19.55
N CYS A 387 -12.28 -13.41 20.80
CA CYS A 387 -12.32 -12.13 21.52
C CYS A 387 -10.93 -11.75 22.03
N TRP A 388 -10.74 -10.48 22.37
CA TRP A 388 -9.70 -10.12 23.33
C TRP A 388 -10.03 -10.72 24.70
N TYR A 389 -9.02 -11.26 25.37
CA TYR A 389 -9.16 -11.82 26.72
C TYR A 389 -7.95 -11.45 27.58
N ASP A 390 -8.17 -11.32 28.87
CA ASP A 390 -7.12 -11.09 29.85
C ASP A 390 -7.01 -12.28 30.83
N TYR A 391 -5.80 -12.50 31.33
CA TYR A 391 -5.55 -13.52 32.34
C TYR A 391 -4.36 -13.15 33.22
N GLY A 392 -4.36 -13.63 34.46
CA GLY A 392 -3.29 -13.42 35.43
C GLY A 392 -3.81 -13.03 36.81
N ASP A 393 -2.96 -12.37 37.58
CA ASP A 393 -3.29 -11.86 38.90
C ASP A 393 -4.27 -10.67 38.80
N PRO A 394 -5.14 -10.49 39.82
CA PRO A 394 -5.95 -9.29 39.92
C PRO A 394 -5.08 -8.06 40.21
N GLY A 395 -5.51 -6.91 39.72
CA GLY A 395 -4.80 -5.64 39.85
C GLY A 395 -4.54 -4.91 38.55
N PHE A 396 -5.24 -5.30 37.48
CA PHE A 396 -5.27 -4.62 36.19
C PHE A 396 -6.72 -4.38 35.77
N THR A 397 -6.94 -3.30 35.04
CA THR A 397 -8.16 -3.01 34.30
C THR A 397 -7.84 -3.17 32.82
N VAL A 398 -8.66 -3.96 32.14
CA VAL A 398 -8.59 -4.19 30.69
C VAL A 398 -9.94 -3.87 30.09
N GLY A 399 -9.97 -3.01 29.07
CA GLY A 399 -11.20 -2.66 28.38
C GLY A 399 -11.02 -1.48 27.43
N VAL A 400 -12.07 -1.18 26.67
CA VAL A 400 -12.09 -0.02 25.77
C VAL A 400 -12.33 1.25 26.58
N ASP A 401 -11.44 2.24 26.44
CA ASP A 401 -11.53 3.51 27.14
C ASP A 401 -12.58 4.46 26.51
N GLY A 402 -12.82 5.62 27.12
CA GLY A 402 -13.76 6.61 26.61
C GLY A 402 -13.36 7.31 25.30
N ARG A 403 -12.25 6.88 24.69
CA ARG A 403 -11.73 7.33 23.39
C ARG A 403 -11.63 6.19 22.38
N ASN A 404 -12.31 5.07 22.64
CA ASN A 404 -12.36 3.93 21.72
C ASN A 404 -10.97 3.31 21.52
N ARG A 405 -10.26 3.02 22.61
CA ARG A 405 -8.94 2.36 22.60
C ARG A 405 -8.88 1.26 23.62
N LEU A 406 -8.25 0.13 23.28
CA LEU A 406 -7.99 -0.94 24.24
C LEU A 406 -6.96 -0.45 25.27
N GLU A 407 -7.39 -0.25 26.51
CA GLU A 407 -6.54 0.15 27.63
C GLU A 407 -6.14 -1.05 28.48
N ILE A 408 -4.86 -1.14 28.80
CA ILE A 408 -4.26 -2.06 29.76
C ILE A 408 -3.68 -1.22 30.88
N ALA A 409 -4.42 -1.05 31.97
CA ALA A 409 -4.06 -0.18 33.09
C ALA A 409 -3.80 -0.98 34.37
N LYS A 410 -2.78 -0.58 35.13
CA LYS A 410 -2.50 -1.20 36.43
C LYS A 410 -3.23 -0.47 37.55
N GLU A 411 -3.90 -1.22 38.41
CA GLU A 411 -4.73 -0.71 39.53
C GLU A 411 -4.05 -0.84 40.89
N THR A 412 -2.77 -1.24 40.90
CA THR A 412 -2.03 -1.51 42.14
C THR A 412 -0.55 -1.28 41.98
N SER A 413 0.13 -0.85 43.05
CA SER A 413 1.60 -0.76 43.08
C SER A 413 2.27 -2.09 43.48
N ASN A 414 1.50 -3.17 43.60
CA ASN A 414 2.05 -4.50 43.93
C ASN A 414 2.62 -5.19 42.68
N ARG A 415 3.52 -6.15 42.92
CA ARG A 415 3.99 -7.08 41.88
C ARG A 415 2.86 -8.03 41.49
N ARG A 416 2.48 -8.02 40.22
CA ARG A 416 1.34 -8.75 39.67
C ARG A 416 1.68 -9.17 38.26
N GLU A 417 1.52 -10.45 37.94
CA GLU A 417 1.67 -10.92 36.57
C GLU A 417 0.32 -10.90 35.86
N HIS A 418 0.27 -10.34 34.65
CA HIS A 418 -0.97 -10.22 33.89
C HIS A 418 -0.66 -10.16 32.38
N PHE A 419 -1.66 -10.49 31.57
CA PHE A 419 -1.54 -10.56 30.12
C PHE A 419 -2.89 -10.22 29.47
N VAL A 420 -2.85 -9.58 28.32
CA VAL A 420 -4.00 -9.37 27.45
C VAL A 420 -3.68 -9.97 26.09
N ALA A 421 -4.50 -10.88 25.60
CA ALA A 421 -4.18 -11.71 24.46
C ALA A 421 -5.36 -11.82 23.48
N ARG A 422 -5.02 -12.24 22.27
CA ARG A 422 -5.98 -12.59 21.22
C ARG A 422 -5.45 -13.71 20.34
N ASP A 423 -6.35 -14.56 19.88
CA ASP A 423 -6.05 -15.57 18.87
C ASP A 423 -6.34 -15.00 17.48
N LEU A 424 -5.32 -14.95 16.63
CA LEU A 424 -5.41 -14.42 15.26
C LEU A 424 -5.91 -15.47 14.24
N GLY A 425 -6.01 -16.74 14.67
CA GLY A 425 -6.55 -17.84 13.87
C GLY A 425 -5.51 -18.61 13.06
N ASP A 426 -5.99 -19.35 12.07
CA ASP A 426 -5.16 -20.15 11.16
C ASP A 426 -4.64 -19.29 10.01
N LEU A 427 -3.33 -19.06 9.98
CA LEU A 427 -2.62 -18.37 8.90
C LEU A 427 -1.64 -19.32 8.18
N SER A 428 -1.76 -20.64 8.38
CA SER A 428 -0.82 -21.64 7.83
C SER A 428 -0.86 -21.77 6.32
N ASP A 429 -1.94 -21.32 5.69
CA ASP A 429 -2.12 -21.28 4.23
C ASP A 429 -1.63 -19.96 3.60
N LYS A 430 -1.10 -19.04 4.42
CA LYS A 430 -0.52 -17.77 3.98
C LYS A 430 0.99 -17.90 3.78
N THR A 431 1.55 -16.98 3.01
CA THR A 431 3.00 -16.87 2.76
C THR A 431 3.58 -15.63 3.41
N PHE A 432 2.77 -14.58 3.61
CA PHE A 432 3.16 -13.39 4.32
C PHE A 432 2.03 -12.93 5.24
N ALA A 433 2.40 -12.36 6.38
CA ALA A 433 1.47 -11.67 7.26
C ALA A 433 2.16 -10.52 7.97
N TRP A 434 1.42 -9.43 8.13
CA TRP A 434 1.84 -8.27 8.90
C TRP A 434 0.75 -7.87 9.86
N LEU A 435 1.19 -7.35 10.99
CA LEU A 435 0.34 -6.73 11.96
C LEU A 435 0.79 -5.30 12.20
N SER A 436 -0.15 -4.39 12.37
CA SER A 436 0.14 -3.03 12.80
C SER A 436 -0.89 -2.55 13.81
N PHE A 437 -0.47 -1.63 14.67
CA PHE A 437 -1.33 -0.93 15.61
C PHE A 437 -0.59 0.29 16.14
N ASN A 438 -1.37 1.27 16.63
CA ASN A 438 -0.83 2.39 17.36
C ASN A 438 -0.86 2.12 18.86
N HIS A 439 0.04 2.75 19.60
CA HIS A 439 0.06 2.68 21.06
C HIS A 439 0.27 4.04 21.71
N LYS A 440 -0.10 4.14 22.98
CA LYS A 440 0.13 5.32 23.83
C LYS A 440 0.45 4.88 25.24
N ARG A 441 1.63 5.21 25.74
CA ARG A 441 2.03 5.03 27.14
C ARG A 441 1.53 6.19 28.00
N GLN A 442 1.01 5.85 29.17
CA GLN A 442 0.62 6.81 30.19
C GLN A 442 1.26 6.47 31.52
N TYR A 443 1.81 7.51 32.14
CA TYR A 443 2.44 7.57 33.45
C TYR A 443 3.69 6.71 33.64
N PHE A 444 4.27 6.18 32.56
CA PHE A 444 5.55 5.48 32.63
C PHE A 444 6.63 6.44 33.15
N ASP A 445 7.23 6.14 34.29
CA ASP A 445 8.15 7.01 35.00
C ASP A 445 9.60 6.52 35.01
N ASP A 446 9.83 5.23 34.73
CA ASP A 446 11.16 4.66 34.58
C ASP A 446 11.23 3.54 33.52
N GLY A 447 12.43 2.98 33.31
CA GLY A 447 12.64 1.89 32.34
C GLY A 447 12.12 0.52 32.81
N GLY A 448 11.63 0.42 34.05
CA GLY A 448 10.93 -0.75 34.57
C GLY A 448 9.45 -0.75 34.20
N ASP A 449 8.90 0.38 33.75
CA ASP A 449 7.55 0.46 33.22
C ASP A 449 7.57 0.04 31.77
N TYR A 450 6.96 -1.13 31.52
CA TYR A 450 6.90 -1.67 30.19
C TYR A 450 5.71 -2.59 29.98
N VAL A 451 5.30 -2.70 28.71
CA VAL A 451 4.44 -3.76 28.20
C VAL A 451 5.18 -4.41 27.05
N ILE A 452 5.39 -5.73 27.14
CA ILE A 452 6.00 -6.52 26.06
C ILE A 452 4.90 -6.95 25.11
N PHE A 453 5.14 -6.80 23.80
CA PHE A 453 4.30 -7.35 22.76
C PHE A 453 4.92 -8.65 22.24
N GLU A 454 4.19 -9.75 22.32
CA GLU A 454 4.67 -11.09 22.00
C GLU A 454 3.75 -11.80 21.00
N VAL A 455 4.32 -12.69 20.20
CA VAL A 455 3.62 -13.63 19.32
C VAL A 455 3.90 -15.07 19.72
N PHE A 456 2.89 -15.92 19.63
CA PHE A 456 2.98 -17.34 19.94
C PHE A 456 3.33 -18.14 18.69
N GLN A 457 4.33 -19.02 18.80
CA GLN A 457 4.66 -20.03 17.80
C GLN A 457 5.19 -21.28 18.50
N ASP A 458 4.73 -22.46 18.08
CA ASP A 458 5.27 -23.76 18.48
C ASP A 458 5.43 -23.97 20.00
N GLY A 459 4.49 -23.46 20.80
CA GLY A 459 4.54 -23.61 22.26
C GLY A 459 5.32 -22.52 23.00
N LEU A 460 5.88 -21.55 22.29
CA LEU A 460 6.73 -20.50 22.83
C LEU A 460 6.18 -19.11 22.48
N TRP A 461 6.39 -18.16 23.39
CA TRP A 461 6.14 -16.74 23.16
C TRP A 461 7.44 -16.07 22.72
N HIS A 462 7.34 -15.27 21.66
CA HIS A 462 8.45 -14.53 21.06
C HIS A 462 8.17 -13.05 21.19
N GLU A 463 9.07 -12.31 21.83
CA GLU A 463 9.02 -10.86 21.91
C GLU A 463 9.19 -10.24 20.51
N LEU A 464 8.23 -9.40 20.14
CA LEU A 464 8.26 -8.59 18.91
C LEU A 464 8.61 -7.13 19.20
N ASP A 465 8.14 -6.59 20.33
CA ASP A 465 8.45 -5.22 20.75
C ASP A 465 8.29 -5.07 22.27
N ILE A 466 8.81 -3.96 22.79
CA ILE A 466 8.67 -3.56 24.17
C ILE A 466 8.36 -2.07 24.25
N PHE A 467 7.14 -1.75 24.70
CA PHE A 467 6.75 -0.36 24.97
C PHE A 467 7.31 -0.03 26.34
N GLN A 468 8.43 0.70 26.41
CA GLN A 468 9.15 0.96 27.66
C GLN A 468 9.74 2.36 27.72
N GLY A 469 10.07 2.81 28.92
CA GLY A 469 10.84 4.03 29.17
C GLY A 469 10.00 5.17 29.69
N GLY A 470 10.65 6.06 30.44
CA GLY A 470 10.00 7.20 31.08
C GLY A 470 9.41 8.14 30.04
N GLY A 471 8.10 8.33 30.07
CA GLY A 471 7.41 9.15 29.08
C GLY A 471 5.90 8.99 29.12
N ASN A 472 5.24 10.12 28.87
CA ASN A 472 3.84 10.13 28.43
C ASN A 472 3.86 10.44 26.94
N ASP A 473 3.32 9.52 26.14
CA ASP A 473 3.03 9.79 24.73
C ASP A 473 1.82 10.74 24.72
N ARG A 474 1.91 11.90 24.06
CA ARG A 474 0.78 12.85 24.11
C ARG A 474 -0.34 12.43 23.17
N ASN A 475 0.00 11.72 22.10
CA ASN A 475 -0.93 11.25 21.07
C ASN A 475 -0.71 9.77 20.71
N ALA A 476 -1.76 9.09 20.21
CA ALA A 476 -1.73 7.67 19.83
C ALA A 476 -1.32 7.50 18.36
N HIS A 477 -0.14 8.00 18.03
CA HIS A 477 0.50 7.88 16.73
C HIS A 477 1.75 6.97 16.73
N PRO A 478 2.47 6.71 17.85
CA PRO A 478 3.51 5.70 17.87
C PRO A 478 2.97 4.35 17.45
N GLY A 479 3.75 3.58 16.69
CA GLY A 479 3.30 2.32 16.12
C GLY A 479 4.34 1.75 15.15
N ASN A 480 4.19 0.48 14.80
CA ASN A 480 5.07 -0.23 13.89
C ASN A 480 4.25 -1.22 13.04
N TYR A 481 4.83 -1.63 11.90
CA TYR A 481 4.43 -2.82 11.18
C TYR A 481 5.32 -3.99 11.61
N TYR A 482 4.72 -5.01 12.22
CA TYR A 482 5.38 -6.23 12.66
C TYR A 482 5.21 -7.32 11.59
N ASP A 483 6.32 -7.86 11.10
CA ASP A 483 6.32 -8.99 10.18
C ASP A 483 6.03 -10.28 10.95
N LEU A 484 4.83 -10.84 10.74
CA LEU A 484 4.39 -12.10 11.34
C LEU A 484 4.72 -13.31 10.45
N THR A 485 5.30 -13.10 9.27
CA THR A 485 5.66 -14.17 8.32
C THR A 485 6.46 -15.31 8.95
N PRO A 486 7.46 -15.06 9.83
CA PRO A 486 8.20 -16.15 10.48
C PRO A 486 7.36 -17.01 11.42
N PHE A 487 6.19 -16.51 11.86
CA PHE A 487 5.34 -17.11 12.90
C PHE A 487 4.06 -17.74 12.35
N LEU A 488 3.88 -17.78 11.02
CA LEU A 488 2.72 -18.37 10.37
C LEU A 488 2.52 -19.83 10.81
N SER A 489 1.33 -20.11 11.33
CA SER A 489 0.93 -21.43 11.79
C SER A 489 -0.60 -21.53 11.84
N SER A 490 -1.12 -22.70 12.23
CA SER A 490 -2.56 -22.89 12.43
C SER A 490 -3.10 -22.33 13.75
N ASP A 491 -2.23 -21.76 14.59
CA ASP A 491 -2.55 -21.25 15.93
C ASP A 491 -1.71 -20.01 16.22
N VAL A 492 -1.86 -18.96 15.39
CA VAL A 492 -1.17 -17.70 15.63
C VAL A 492 -1.91 -16.94 16.73
N ARG A 493 -1.19 -16.58 17.79
CA ARG A 493 -1.73 -15.81 18.91
C ARG A 493 -0.77 -14.69 19.25
N ILE A 494 -1.31 -13.64 19.86
CA ILE A 494 -0.54 -12.51 20.33
C ILE A 494 -0.89 -12.20 21.78
N GLN A 495 0.03 -11.55 22.48
CA GLN A 495 -0.26 -10.98 23.79
C GLN A 495 0.53 -9.72 24.09
N PHE A 496 -0.03 -8.94 24.99
CA PHE A 496 0.57 -7.80 25.65
C PHE A 496 0.79 -8.17 27.11
N LYS A 497 2.05 -8.16 27.54
CA LYS A 497 2.49 -8.55 28.87
C LYS A 497 3.03 -7.33 29.63
N PRO A 498 2.23 -6.69 30.50
CA PRO A 498 2.72 -5.68 31.43
C PRO A 498 3.82 -6.20 32.35
N SER A 499 4.71 -5.30 32.75
CA SER A 499 5.77 -5.59 33.71
C SER A 499 5.19 -6.15 35.01
N SER A 500 5.63 -7.37 35.36
CA SER A 500 5.24 -8.01 36.62
C SER A 500 5.94 -7.44 37.84
N GLN A 501 6.90 -6.54 37.62
CA GLN A 501 7.60 -5.83 38.67
C GLN A 501 6.71 -4.76 39.31
N GLY A 502 7.14 -4.25 40.46
CA GLY A 502 6.45 -3.14 41.15
C GLY A 502 6.80 -1.78 40.55
N SER A 503 7.46 -1.74 39.39
CA SER A 503 7.78 -0.54 38.63
C SER A 503 6.50 0.09 38.12
N MET A 504 5.71 -0.67 37.33
CA MET A 504 4.37 -0.19 36.96
C MET A 504 3.57 -0.02 38.25
N LYS A 505 3.06 1.18 38.48
CA LYS A 505 2.27 1.58 39.64
C LYS A 505 0.81 1.72 39.25
N ASN A 506 0.01 1.99 40.26
CA ASN A 506 -1.39 2.34 40.07
C ASN A 506 -1.52 3.57 39.15
N GLY A 507 -2.21 3.41 38.03
CA GLY A 507 -2.43 4.45 37.02
C GLY A 507 -1.63 4.25 35.74
N ASP A 508 -0.53 3.48 35.76
CA ASP A 508 0.28 3.28 34.57
C ASP A 508 -0.47 2.42 33.55
N SER A 509 -0.50 2.87 32.31
CA SER A 509 -1.26 2.19 31.27
C SER A 509 -0.60 2.27 29.89
N VAL A 510 -0.92 1.27 29.07
CA VAL A 510 -0.73 1.32 27.62
C VAL A 510 -2.10 1.25 26.98
N ARG A 511 -2.34 2.14 26.02
CA ARG A 511 -3.53 2.13 25.19
C ARG A 511 -3.15 1.73 23.79
N LEU A 512 -3.93 0.86 23.19
CA LEU A 512 -3.75 0.31 21.86
C LEU A 512 -4.92 0.72 20.98
N ASP A 513 -4.63 0.99 19.72
CA ASP A 513 -5.61 1.47 18.76
C ASP A 513 -5.25 0.97 17.36
N ASN A 514 -6.21 0.96 16.44
CA ASN A 514 -5.96 0.78 15.01
C ASN A 514 -5.28 -0.55 14.67
N PHE A 515 -5.74 -1.61 15.32
CA PHE A 515 -5.23 -2.95 15.12
C PHE A 515 -5.55 -3.41 13.69
N ASN A 516 -4.55 -3.79 12.90
CA ASN A 516 -4.73 -4.21 11.52
C ASN A 516 -3.78 -5.37 11.19
N LEU A 517 -4.35 -6.55 11.01
CA LEU A 517 -3.71 -7.76 10.51
C LEU A 517 -4.07 -7.92 9.03
N PHE A 518 -3.05 -8.04 8.19
CA PHE A 518 -3.24 -8.38 6.79
C PHE A 518 -2.26 -9.46 6.36
N ALA A 519 -2.76 -10.45 5.64
CA ALA A 519 -2.00 -11.61 5.22
C ALA A 519 -2.34 -12.02 3.79
N TRP A 520 -1.37 -12.63 3.12
CA TRP A 520 -1.50 -13.09 1.75
C TRP A 520 -0.84 -14.46 1.57
N GLY A 521 -1.50 -15.33 0.81
CA GLY A 521 -0.93 -16.54 0.23
C GLY A 521 -1.36 -16.71 -1.22
N PRO A 522 -0.65 -17.52 -2.02
CA PRO A 522 -1.11 -17.90 -3.34
C PRO A 522 -2.41 -18.70 -3.25
N THR A 523 -3.25 -18.66 -4.29
CA THR A 523 -4.36 -19.61 -4.39
C THR A 523 -3.79 -21.01 -4.43
N ALA A 524 -4.27 -21.91 -3.57
CA ALA A 524 -3.93 -23.32 -3.69
C ALA A 524 -4.40 -23.81 -5.06
N VAL A 525 -3.46 -24.14 -5.95
CA VAL A 525 -3.79 -24.86 -7.18
C VAL A 525 -4.23 -26.26 -6.73
N PRO A 526 -5.48 -26.70 -7.00
CA PRO A 526 -5.87 -28.05 -6.67
C PRO A 526 -4.88 -28.99 -7.34
N GLU A 527 -4.20 -29.85 -6.58
CA GLU A 527 -3.32 -30.85 -7.20
C GLU A 527 -4.14 -31.60 -8.25
N PRO A 528 -3.65 -31.73 -9.50
CA PRO A 528 -4.32 -32.58 -10.46
C PRO A 528 -4.36 -33.97 -9.84
N SER A 529 -5.55 -34.43 -9.49
CA SER A 529 -5.73 -35.72 -8.87
C SER A 529 -5.10 -36.78 -9.78
N LEU A 530 -3.96 -37.32 -9.35
CA LEU A 530 -3.34 -38.49 -9.97
C LEU A 530 -4.20 -39.71 -9.60
N GLY A 531 -5.40 -39.77 -10.18
CA GLY A 531 -6.45 -40.72 -9.83
C GLY A 531 -7.24 -41.13 -11.06
N GLY A 532 -6.72 -42.11 -11.81
CA GLY A 532 -7.53 -42.94 -12.70
C GLY A 532 -7.27 -42.73 -14.19
N VAL A 533 -6.30 -43.48 -14.73
CA VAL A 533 -6.24 -43.80 -16.15
C VAL A 533 -7.52 -44.55 -16.53
N GLY A 534 -8.47 -43.83 -17.13
CA GLY A 534 -9.70 -44.35 -17.70
C GLY A 534 -10.22 -43.34 -18.71
N GLY A 535 -9.72 -43.43 -19.94
CA GLY A 535 -9.86 -42.41 -20.96
C GLY A 535 -11.28 -41.92 -21.24
N ALA A 536 -11.42 -40.60 -21.27
CA ALA A 536 -12.29 -39.89 -22.19
C ALA A 536 -11.68 -38.51 -22.42
N ALA A 537 -11.16 -38.28 -23.63
CA ALA A 537 -10.77 -36.96 -24.07
C ALA A 537 -12.02 -36.07 -24.12
N VAL A 538 -12.13 -35.12 -23.20
CA VAL A 538 -13.10 -34.03 -23.33
C VAL A 538 -12.48 -33.01 -24.27
N VAL A 539 -12.75 -33.20 -25.56
CA VAL A 539 -12.59 -32.14 -26.56
C VAL A 539 -13.68 -31.10 -26.26
N VAL A 540 -13.29 -29.95 -25.70
CA VAL A 540 -14.18 -28.79 -25.60
C VAL A 540 -14.29 -28.18 -26.99
N THR A 541 -15.26 -28.66 -27.78
CA THR A 541 -15.68 -28.00 -29.01
C THR A 541 -16.53 -26.79 -28.62
N LEU A 542 -16.01 -25.59 -28.80
CA LEU A 542 -16.79 -24.35 -28.78
C LEU A 542 -17.85 -24.41 -29.89
N VAL A 543 -19.10 -24.71 -29.52
CA VAL A 543 -20.25 -24.58 -30.40
C VAL A 543 -20.71 -23.13 -30.37
N GLY A 544 -20.57 -22.44 -31.51
CA GLY A 544 -21.05 -21.08 -31.70
C GLY A 544 -22.54 -20.95 -31.36
N MET A 545 -22.85 -20.13 -30.36
CA MET A 545 -24.22 -19.75 -30.02
C MET A 545 -24.73 -18.71 -31.01
N GLY A 546 -25.66 -19.15 -31.86
CA GLY A 546 -26.42 -18.30 -32.76
C GLY A 546 -27.29 -17.27 -32.02
N ARG A 547 -27.36 -16.08 -32.62
CA ARG A 547 -28.22 -14.94 -32.28
C ARG A 547 -29.62 -15.35 -31.83
N ARG A 548 -29.99 -15.06 -30.57
CA ARG A 548 -31.39 -14.97 -30.13
C ARG A 548 -31.85 -13.52 -30.15
N ARG A 549 -32.88 -13.25 -30.96
CA ARG A 549 -33.66 -11.99 -30.94
C ARG A 549 -34.34 -11.84 -29.58
N VAL A 550 -34.03 -10.74 -28.90
CA VAL A 550 -34.75 -10.28 -27.70
C VAL A 550 -36.11 -9.69 -28.12
N ARG A 551 -37.20 -10.28 -27.62
CA ARG A 551 -38.54 -9.69 -27.64
C ARG A 551 -38.63 -8.67 -26.49
N ARG A 552 -38.89 -7.40 -26.82
CA ARG A 552 -39.25 -6.36 -25.84
C ARG A 552 -40.53 -6.78 -25.10
N SER A 553 -40.47 -6.92 -23.78
CA SER A 553 -41.66 -6.87 -22.92
C SER A 553 -41.81 -5.46 -22.35
N SER A 554 -42.92 -4.81 -22.69
CA SER A 554 -43.37 -3.54 -22.15
C SER A 554 -43.64 -3.64 -20.64
N ARG A 555 -42.98 -2.80 -19.83
CA ARG A 555 -43.37 -2.54 -18.44
C ARG A 555 -44.63 -1.65 -18.40
N PRO A 556 -45.54 -1.80 -17.42
CA PRO A 556 -46.70 -0.92 -17.27
C PRO A 556 -46.31 0.45 -16.69
N ASN A 557 -47.15 1.44 -16.99
CA ASN A 557 -47.04 2.84 -16.62
C ASN A 557 -47.37 3.06 -15.12
N PRO A 558 -46.60 3.86 -14.33
CA PRO A 558 -46.82 4.05 -12.89
C PRO A 558 -48.09 4.84 -12.48
N ALA A 559 -49.02 5.09 -13.39
CA ALA A 559 -50.19 5.94 -13.14
C ALA A 559 -51.45 5.19 -12.63
N ASP A 560 -51.42 3.86 -12.51
CA ASP A 560 -52.60 3.05 -12.17
C ASP A 560 -52.69 2.61 -10.69
N GLU A 561 -51.76 3.02 -9.83
CA GLU A 561 -51.71 2.60 -8.41
C GLU A 561 -52.30 3.63 -7.41
N ILE A 562 -53.05 4.64 -7.89
CA ILE A 562 -53.72 5.65 -7.03
C ILE A 562 -55.27 5.58 -7.13
N ARG A 563 -55.83 4.44 -7.57
CA ARG A 563 -57.30 4.21 -7.52
C ARG A 563 -57.75 2.97 -6.76
N ARG A 564 -56.88 2.41 -5.91
CA ARG A 564 -57.24 1.38 -4.93
C ARG A 564 -56.53 1.63 -3.59
N ALA A 565 -56.91 2.73 -2.95
CA ALA A 565 -56.82 2.95 -1.52
C ALA A 565 -58.03 3.79 -1.10
#